data_AF-A0A967X322-F1
#
_entry.id   AF-A0A967X322-F1
#
_cell.length_a   1.000
_cell.length_b   1.000
_cell.length_c   1.000
_cell.angle_alpha   90.00
_cell.angle_beta   90.00
_cell.angle_gamma   90.00
#
_symmetry.space_group_name_H-M   'P 1'
#
loop_
_entity.id
_entity.type
_entity.pdbx_description
1 polymer ?
#
loop_
_entity_poly.entity_id
_entity_poly.type
_entity_poly.pdbx_seq_one_letter_code
_entity_poly.pdbx_strand_id
1 'polypeptide(L)'
;AHDYWFAQEPSAVEVGDTCVLRLLVGDELQAELERPFQREITTRFEWLSLDESVNLLDQTPENARPVFERKVTREGTALVVMDRSFVLTEG
;
A
#
# COMPACT_ATOMS: atom_id res chain seq x y z
N ALA A 1 15.91 -6.86 -10.01
CA ALA A 1 15.09 -6.86 -8.79
C ALA A 1 14.42 -5.51 -8.75
N HIS A 2 13.10 -5.46 -8.56
CA HIS A 2 12.36 -4.20 -8.57
C HIS A 2 12.08 -3.76 -7.13
N ASP A 3 12.35 -2.50 -6.84
CA ASP A 3 12.07 -1.93 -5.53
C ASP A 3 10.63 -1.41 -5.51
N TYR A 4 9.85 -1.85 -4.53
CA TYR A 4 8.48 -1.40 -4.32
C TYR A 4 8.41 -0.55 -3.05
N TRP A 5 7.67 0.55 -3.10
CA TRP A 5 7.42 1.38 -1.93
C TRP A 5 6.04 2.03 -1.98
N PHE A 6 5.56 2.46 -0.82
CA PHE A 6 4.40 3.32 -0.75
C PHE A 6 4.81 4.78 -0.88
N ALA A 7 4.15 5.51 -1.76
CA ALA A 7 4.12 6.97 -1.74
C ALA A 7 2.85 7.43 -1.01
N GLN A 8 3.04 8.26 0.02
CA GLN A 8 1.94 8.81 0.82
C GLN A 8 1.58 10.21 0.34
N GLU A 9 0.28 10.45 0.13
CA GLU A 9 -0.26 11.76 -0.25
C GLU A 9 -1.46 12.07 0.66
N PRO A 10 -1.45 13.18 1.44
CA PRO A 10 -0.34 14.10 1.68
C PRO A 10 0.81 13.48 2.49
N SER A 11 2.01 14.07 2.40
CA SER A 11 3.23 13.59 3.10
C SER A 11 3.14 13.63 4.62
N ALA A 12 2.22 14.43 5.16
CA ALA A 12 1.81 14.44 6.56
C ALA A 12 0.28 14.42 6.59
N VAL A 13 -0.30 13.60 7.46
CA VAL A 13 -1.75 13.40 7.56
C VAL A 13 -2.19 13.80 8.95
N GLU A 14 -3.18 14.69 9.05
CA GLU A 14 -3.77 15.11 10.30
C GLU A 14 -5.09 14.36 10.59
N VAL A 15 -5.62 14.50 11.80
CA VAL A 15 -6.95 13.96 12.09
C VAL A 15 -7.99 14.73 11.28
N GLY A 16 -8.82 13.99 10.56
CA GLY A 16 -9.82 14.53 9.65
C GLY A 16 -9.41 14.40 8.18
N ASP A 17 -8.12 14.28 7.89
CA ASP A 17 -7.60 14.06 6.55
C ASP A 17 -7.83 12.62 6.07
N THR A 18 -7.71 12.45 4.76
CA THR A 18 -7.65 11.13 4.14
C THR A 18 -6.18 10.78 3.89
N CYS A 19 -5.72 9.68 4.49
CA CYS A 19 -4.43 9.09 4.16
C CYS A 19 -4.58 8.30 2.85
N VAL A 20 -3.79 8.64 1.84
CA VAL A 20 -3.72 7.94 0.57
C VAL A 20 -2.34 7.32 0.42
N LEU A 21 -2.28 6.01 0.07
CA LEU A 21 -1.03 5.35 -0.29
C LEU A 21 -1.11 4.81 -1.72
N ARG A 22 -0.12 5.18 -2.53
CA ARG A 22 0.10 4.66 -3.89
C ARG A 22 1.25 3.66 -3.85
N LEU A 23 1.13 2.54 -4.56
CA LEU A 23 2.21 1.57 -4.71
C LEU A 23 3.05 1.95 -5.92
N LEU A 24 4.31 2.33 -5.69
CA LEU A 24 5.24 2.65 -6.76
C LEU A 24 6.25 1.52 -6.93
N VAL A 25 6.77 1.38 -8.15
CA VAL A 25 7.90 0.52 -8.45
C VAL A 25 9.01 1.33 -9.12
N GLY A 26 10.24 1.05 -8.72
CA GLY A 26 11.45 1.53 -9.38
C GLY A 26 12.11 0.38 -10.13
N ASP A 27 12.51 0.64 -11.38
CA ASP A 27 13.26 -0.30 -12.19
C ASP A 27 14.33 0.44 -13.01
N GLU A 28 15.60 0.03 -12.87
CA GLU A 28 16.81 0.50 -13.55
C GLU A 28 16.90 2.00 -13.93
N LEU A 29 16.09 2.45 -14.89
CA LEU A 29 16.08 3.79 -15.50
C LEU A 29 14.71 4.51 -15.45
N GLN A 30 13.66 3.86 -14.95
CA GLN A 30 12.33 4.43 -14.73
C GLN A 30 12.01 4.44 -13.24
N ALA A 31 12.10 5.63 -12.64
CA ALA A 31 11.60 5.87 -11.30
C ALA A 31 10.07 6.10 -11.36
N GLU A 32 9.33 5.52 -10.41
CA GLU A 32 7.97 5.95 -10.03
C GLU A 32 6.80 5.48 -10.93
N LEU A 33 6.85 4.28 -11.50
CA LEU A 33 5.65 3.74 -12.13
C LEU A 33 4.65 3.27 -11.07
N GLU A 34 3.47 3.88 -11.02
CA GLU A 34 2.39 3.42 -10.15
C GLU A 34 1.88 2.04 -10.58
N ARG A 35 1.91 1.10 -9.63
CA ARG A 35 1.38 -0.24 -9.77
C ARG A 35 0.03 -0.35 -9.06
N PRO A 36 -0.93 -1.08 -9.65
CA PRO A 36 -2.18 -1.32 -8.99
C PRO A 36 -2.04 -2.37 -7.88
N PHE A 37 -3.04 -2.46 -7.01
CA PHE A 37 -3.18 -3.61 -6.12
C PHE A 37 -3.39 -4.89 -6.94
N GLN A 38 -2.69 -5.96 -6.55
CA GLN A 38 -2.75 -7.27 -7.21
C GLN A 38 -2.88 -8.35 -6.14
N ARG A 39 -4.10 -8.85 -5.93
CA ARG A 39 -4.45 -9.78 -4.86
C ARG A 39 -3.71 -11.10 -4.96
N GLU A 40 -3.52 -11.59 -6.19
CA GLU A 40 -2.89 -12.89 -6.47
C GLU A 40 -1.46 -12.97 -5.91
N ILE A 41 -0.69 -11.89 -6.03
CA ILE A 41 0.72 -11.84 -5.62
C ILE A 41 0.96 -11.11 -4.30
N THR A 42 -0.11 -10.65 -3.64
CA THR A 42 -0.03 -10.02 -2.32
C THR A 42 -0.44 -11.04 -1.26
N THR A 43 0.51 -11.43 -0.40
CA THR A 43 0.29 -12.44 0.65
C THR A 43 -0.17 -11.82 1.96
N ARG A 44 0.15 -10.54 2.17
CA ARG A 44 -0.26 -9.78 3.34
C ARG A 44 -0.52 -8.34 2.94
N PHE A 45 -1.62 -7.77 3.42
CA PHE A 45 -1.84 -6.34 3.35
C PHE A 45 -2.67 -5.89 4.55
N GLU A 46 -2.08 -5.08 5.43
CA GLU A 46 -2.66 -4.76 6.73
C GLU A 46 -2.40 -3.32 7.14
N TRP A 47 -3.36 -2.75 7.87
CA TRP A 47 -3.20 -1.54 8.66
C TRP A 47 -3.07 -1.93 10.13
N LEU A 48 -2.00 -1.51 10.78
CA LEU A 48 -1.71 -1.78 12.18
C LEU A 48 -1.65 -0.46 12.95
N SER A 49 -2.31 -0.40 14.09
CA SER A 49 -2.24 0.69 15.05
C SER A 49 -2.18 0.11 16.47
N LEU A 50 -2.09 0.96 17.50
CA LEU A 50 -2.04 0.50 18.89
C LEU A 50 -3.25 -0.36 19.28
N ASP A 51 -4.44 0.03 18.82
CA ASP A 51 -5.71 -0.55 19.27
C ASP A 51 -6.38 -1.46 18.22
N GLU A 52 -5.91 -1.42 16.97
CA GLU A 52 -6.58 -2.03 15.83
C GLU A 52 -5.58 -2.64 14.84
N SER A 53 -5.88 -3.85 14.38
CA SER A 53 -5.32 -4.45 13.16
C SER A 53 -6.44 -4.70 12.17
N VAL A 54 -6.29 -4.20 10.95
CA VAL A 54 -7.26 -4.35 9.86
C VAL A 54 -6.60 -5.08 8.71
N ASN A 55 -7.16 -6.22 8.33
CA ASN A 55 -6.79 -6.93 7.10
C ASN A 55 -7.34 -6.15 5.89
N LEU A 56 -6.45 -5.53 5.12
CA LEU A 56 -6.77 -4.78 3.89
C LEU A 56 -6.76 -5.67 2.64
N LEU A 57 -6.21 -6.88 2.75
CA LEU A 57 -6.00 -7.79 1.62
C LEU A 57 -7.29 -8.17 0.92
N ASP A 58 -8.36 -8.41 1.69
CA ASP A 58 -9.67 -8.80 1.13
C ASP A 58 -10.63 -7.60 0.99
N GLN A 59 -10.20 -6.41 1.44
CA GLN A 59 -10.98 -5.16 1.34
C GLN A 59 -10.57 -4.31 0.14
N THR A 60 -9.35 -4.50 -0.37
CA THR A 60 -8.80 -3.73 -1.48
C THR A 60 -9.23 -4.34 -2.80
N PRO A 61 -9.93 -3.60 -3.67
CA PRO A 61 -10.32 -4.10 -4.98
C PRO A 61 -9.10 -4.45 -5.84
N GLU A 62 -9.21 -5.55 -6.61
CA GLU A 62 -8.22 -5.86 -7.64
C GLU A 62 -8.06 -4.66 -8.59
N ASN A 63 -6.83 -4.41 -9.02
CA ASN A 63 -6.45 -3.28 -9.85
C ASN A 63 -6.57 -1.87 -9.21
N ALA A 64 -6.86 -1.76 -7.90
CA ALA A 64 -7.03 -0.47 -7.24
C ALA A 64 -5.80 0.45 -7.33
N ARG A 65 -6.06 1.74 -7.57
CA ARG A 65 -5.12 2.88 -7.48
C ARG A 65 -5.91 4.08 -6.95
N PRO A 66 -5.58 4.66 -5.78
CA PRO A 66 -4.55 4.24 -4.84
C PRO A 66 -4.81 2.84 -4.26
N VAL A 67 -3.79 2.22 -3.67
CA VAL A 67 -3.94 0.87 -3.07
C VAL A 67 -4.50 0.95 -1.64
N PHE A 68 -4.48 2.13 -1.02
CA PHE A 68 -5.09 2.38 0.26
C PHE A 68 -5.61 3.81 0.33
N GLU A 69 -6.83 3.96 0.84
CA GLU A 69 -7.44 5.24 1.15
C GLU A 69 -8.24 5.10 2.44
N ARG A 70 -7.91 5.89 3.47
CA ARG A 70 -8.65 5.85 4.75
C ARG A 70 -8.68 7.22 5.40
N LYS A 71 -9.87 7.61 5.87
CA LYS A 71 -10.01 8.79 6.73
C LYS A 71 -9.37 8.55 8.09
N VAL A 72 -8.46 9.42 8.49
CA VAL A 72 -7.82 9.39 9.81
C VAL A 72 -8.77 10.02 10.81
N THR A 73 -9.21 9.23 11.78
CA THR A 73 -10.22 9.66 12.77
C THR A 73 -9.63 9.85 14.17
N ARG A 74 -8.37 9.48 14.38
CA ARG A 74 -7.68 9.51 15.68
C ARG A 74 -6.21 9.82 15.49
N GLU A 75 -5.62 10.52 16.46
CA GLU A 75 -4.18 10.77 16.52
C GLU A 75 -3.43 9.50 16.92
N GLY A 76 -2.21 9.33 16.42
CA GLY A 76 -1.32 8.25 16.80
C GLY A 76 -0.44 7.75 15.65
N THR A 77 0.35 6.72 15.94
CA THR A 77 1.17 6.05 14.94
C THR A 77 0.43 4.84 14.39
N ALA A 78 0.46 4.71 13.07
CA ALA A 78 0.01 3.53 12.37
C ALA A 78 1.08 3.05 11.39
N LEU A 79 1.01 1.77 11.05
CA LEU A 79 1.88 1.12 10.09
C LEU A 79 1.03 0.41 9.05
N VAL A 80 1.33 0.66 7.78
CA VAL A 80 0.78 -0.14 6.67
C VAL A 80 1.84 -1.13 6.22
N VAL A 81 1.47 -2.40 6.20
CA VAL A 81 2.36 -3.51 5.84
C VAL A 81 1.82 -4.19 4.61
N MET A 82 2.68 -4.44 3.62
CA MET A 82 2.34 -5.25 2.46
C MET A 82 3.49 -6.21 2.14
N ASP A 83 3.18 -7.50 2.11
CA ASP A 83 4.09 -8.54 1.67
C ASP A 83 3.64 -9.05 0.29
N ARG A 84 4.60 -9.21 -0.61
CA ARG A 84 4.36 -9.67 -1.98
C ARG A 84 5.26 -10.84 -2.30
N SER A 85 4.67 -11.87 -2.92
CA SER A 85 5.39 -13.01 -3.47
C SER A 85 5.60 -12.81 -4.97
N PHE A 86 6.83 -13.04 -5.43
CA PHE A 86 7.14 -13.03 -6.85
C PHE A 86 6.80 -14.41 -7.43
N VAL A 87 5.99 -14.44 -8.47
CA VAL A 87 5.94 -15.62 -9.35
C VAL A 87 7.06 -15.41 -10.36
N LEU A 88 8.07 -16.29 -10.35
CA LEU A 88 9.01 -16.41 -11.46
C LEU A 88 8.21 -16.83 -12.69
N THR A 89 7.86 -15.89 -13.56
CA THR A 89 7.50 -16.25 -14.93
C THR A 89 8.78 -16.66 -15.63
N GLU A 90 9.02 -17.97 -15.75
CA GLU A 90 9.99 -18.50 -16.72
C GLU A 90 9.60 -17.98 -18.11
N GLY A 91 10.56 -17.36 -18.79
CA GLY A 91 10.41 -16.79 -20.12
C GLY A 91 10.50 -17.84 -21.23
#